data_AF-A0A949SMH3-F1
#
_entry.id   AF-A0A949SMH3-F1
#
_cell.length_a   1.000
_cell.length_b   1.000
_cell.length_c   1.000
_cell.angle_alpha   90.00
_cell.angle_beta   90.00
_cell.angle_gamma   90.00
#
_symmetry.space_group_name_H-M   'P 1'
#
loop_
_entity.id
_entity.type
_entity.pdbx_description
1 polymer ?
#
loop_
_entity_poly.entity_id
_entity_poly.type
_entity_poly.pdbx_seq_one_letter_code
_entity_poly.pdbx_strand_id
1 'polypeptide(L)'
;MSFESQSFANGELLLEALSELGFATVVQGKDLPLDGWDKRAGRTADIIIRRRDVKAHNLLADVGFQRTSSGYIAVIDDMDLDHRLGRDFVVRLQNQYHEAAARKMAKKLGGTLVKERIGKTVKIRVRF
;
A
#
# COMPACT_ATOMS: atom_id res chain seq x y z
N MET A 1 8.69 -18.09 9.78
CA MET A 1 7.22 -17.98 9.62
C MET A 1 6.98 -16.96 8.52
N SER A 2 6.65 -17.39 7.30
CA SER A 2 6.28 -16.46 6.24
C SER A 2 4.81 -16.16 6.38
N PHE A 3 4.46 -14.94 6.77
CA PHE A 3 3.08 -14.53 6.72
C PHE A 3 2.67 -14.46 5.25
N GLU A 4 1.60 -15.17 4.88
CA GLU A 4 0.80 -14.87 3.68
C GLU A 4 0.18 -13.44 3.75
N SER A 5 0.47 -12.66 4.79
CA SER A 5 -0.09 -11.35 5.12
C SER A 5 0.46 -10.17 4.31
N GLN A 6 1.27 -10.38 3.27
CA GLN A 6 1.81 -9.28 2.45
C GLN A 6 0.93 -8.91 1.25
N SER A 7 -0.21 -9.57 1.04
CA SER A 7 -1.16 -9.20 -0.03
C SER A 7 -2.25 -8.23 0.44
N PHE A 8 -2.63 -7.31 -0.45
CA PHE A 8 -3.77 -6.41 -0.29
C PHE A 8 -4.97 -6.97 -1.07
N ALA A 9 -5.91 -7.62 -0.38
CA ALA A 9 -7.01 -8.33 -1.04
C ALA A 9 -7.96 -7.44 -1.84
N ASN A 10 -8.14 -6.17 -1.43
CA ASN A 10 -9.09 -5.25 -2.03
C ASN A 10 -8.36 -4.03 -2.63
N GLY A 11 -8.53 -3.81 -3.94
CA GLY A 11 -7.86 -2.71 -4.65
C GLY A 11 -8.29 -1.33 -4.17
N GLU A 12 -9.57 -1.09 -3.90
CA GLU A 12 -10.04 0.22 -3.44
C GLU A 12 -9.44 0.61 -2.09
N LEU A 13 -9.35 -0.35 -1.17
CA LEU A 13 -8.74 -0.13 0.14
C LEU A 13 -7.22 0.12 0.01
N LEU A 14 -6.55 -0.53 -0.94
CA LEU A 14 -5.16 -0.24 -1.25
C LEU A 14 -4.99 1.18 -1.80
N LEU A 15 -5.84 1.62 -2.73
CA LEU A 15 -5.80 2.98 -3.27
C LEU A 15 -6.05 4.04 -2.18
N GLU A 16 -7.01 3.80 -1.30
CA GLU A 16 -7.27 4.68 -0.14
C GLU A 16 -6.04 4.75 0.77
N ALA A 17 -5.45 3.60 1.10
CA ALA A 17 -4.26 3.53 1.95
C ALA A 17 -3.03 4.21 1.33
N LEU A 18 -2.85 4.09 0.01
CA LEU A 18 -1.79 4.79 -0.73
C LEU A 18 -1.98 6.30 -0.68
N SER A 19 -3.21 6.77 -0.88
CA SER A 19 -3.55 8.19 -0.78
C SER A 19 -3.23 8.75 0.62
N GLU A 20 -3.60 8.03 1.67
CA GLU A 20 -3.31 8.39 3.08
C GLU A 20 -1.80 8.42 3.39
N LEU A 21 -0.98 7.66 2.65
CA LEU A 21 0.48 7.73 2.74
C LEU A 21 1.11 8.81 1.87
N GLY A 22 0.31 9.63 1.17
CA GLY A 22 0.78 10.71 0.32
C GLY A 22 0.91 10.36 -1.17
N PHE A 23 0.50 9.17 -1.59
CA PHE A 23 0.52 8.71 -2.98
C PHE A 23 -0.87 8.83 -3.63
N ALA A 24 -1.37 10.05 -3.76
CA ALA A 24 -2.69 10.33 -4.31
C ALA A 24 -2.82 10.05 -5.83
N THR A 25 -1.70 10.07 -6.56
CA THR A 25 -1.67 9.83 -8.01
C THR A 25 -1.08 8.46 -8.30
N VAL A 26 -1.92 7.57 -8.82
CA VAL A 26 -1.52 6.22 -9.24
C VAL A 26 -2.11 5.88 -10.60
N VAL A 27 -1.38 5.08 -11.37
CA VAL A 27 -1.82 4.53 -12.64
C VAL A 27 -2.39 3.13 -12.39
N GLN A 28 -3.54 2.82 -12.97
CA GLN A 28 -4.18 1.51 -12.89
C GLN A 28 -4.34 0.92 -14.29
N GLY A 29 -4.14 -0.38 -14.43
CA GLY A 29 -4.29 -1.10 -15.70
C GLY A 29 -3.59 -2.44 -15.64
N LYS A 30 -3.97 -3.40 -16.49
CA LYS A 30 -3.40 -4.75 -16.43
C LYS A 30 -1.96 -4.77 -16.96
N ASP A 31 -1.07 -5.46 -16.24
CA ASP A 31 0.30 -5.79 -16.64
C ASP A 31 1.09 -4.57 -17.19
N LEU A 32 0.97 -3.43 -16.50
CA LEU A 32 1.66 -2.21 -16.92
C LEU A 32 3.16 -2.30 -16.61
N PRO A 33 4.05 -1.85 -17.51
CA PRO A 33 5.48 -1.90 -17.28
C PRO A 33 5.91 -0.91 -16.20
N LEU A 34 6.82 -1.36 -15.33
CA LEU A 34 7.51 -0.54 -14.33
C LEU A 34 8.79 0.08 -14.92
N ASP A 35 9.07 1.33 -14.59
CA ASP A 35 10.32 2.04 -14.89
C ASP A 35 11.23 2.12 -13.64
N GLY A 36 12.56 2.02 -13.79
CA GLY A 36 13.47 2.05 -12.63
C GLY A 36 14.93 1.68 -12.92
N TRP A 37 15.79 1.89 -11.92
CA TRP A 37 17.25 1.74 -12.03
C TRP A 37 17.76 0.39 -11.48
N ASP A 38 17.51 -0.72 -12.21
CA ASP A 38 18.30 -1.98 -12.27
C ASP A 38 17.44 -3.12 -12.87
N LYS A 39 18.10 -4.13 -13.49
CA LYS A 39 17.83 -5.57 -13.85
C LYS A 39 16.42 -6.19 -13.87
N ARG A 40 15.36 -5.43 -13.63
CA ARG A 40 13.95 -5.84 -13.58
C ARG A 40 13.20 -5.45 -14.85
N ALA A 41 13.92 -5.28 -15.97
CA ALA A 41 13.33 -5.09 -17.29
C ALA A 41 12.29 -6.19 -17.54
N GLY A 42 11.03 -5.79 -17.76
CA GLY A 42 9.92 -6.71 -18.01
C GLY A 42 9.04 -7.06 -16.81
N ARG A 43 9.28 -6.51 -15.61
CA ARG A 43 8.29 -6.60 -14.52
C ARG A 43 7.11 -5.68 -14.80
N THR A 44 5.93 -6.21 -14.52
CA THR A 44 4.66 -5.51 -14.64
C THR A 44 3.99 -5.33 -13.29
N ALA A 45 3.01 -4.45 -13.24
CA ALA A 45 2.11 -4.29 -12.10
C ALA A 45 0.73 -3.79 -12.58
N ASP A 46 -0.27 -3.98 -11.73
CA ASP A 46 -1.64 -3.55 -12.04
C ASP A 46 -1.96 -2.15 -11.52
N ILE A 47 -1.28 -1.75 -10.44
CA ILE A 47 -1.35 -0.41 -9.84
C ILE A 47 0.09 0.09 -9.71
N ILE A 48 0.37 1.30 -10.19
CA ILE A 48 1.72 1.88 -10.23
C ILE A 48 1.71 3.28 -9.65
N ILE A 49 2.60 3.52 -8.70
CA ILE A 49 3.04 4.85 -8.31
C ILE A 49 4.22 5.20 -9.23
N ARG A 50 3.98 6.11 -10.17
CA ARG A 50 5.02 6.53 -11.12
C ARG A 50 5.97 7.50 -10.42
N ARG A 51 7.27 7.20 -10.42
CA ARG A 51 8.30 8.05 -9.78
C ARG A 51 8.25 9.49 -10.28
N ARG A 52 7.95 9.67 -11.57
CA ARG A 52 7.84 10.98 -12.25
C ARG A 52 6.67 11.83 -11.73
N ASP A 53 5.63 11.19 -11.20
CA ASP A 53 4.39 11.84 -10.76
C ASP A 53 4.44 12.18 -9.25
N VAL A 54 5.38 11.59 -8.49
CA VAL A 54 5.49 11.77 -7.03
C VAL A 54 6.85 12.32 -6.60
N LYS A 55 7.31 13.39 -7.27
CA LYS A 55 8.65 13.99 -7.08
C LYS A 55 9.01 14.30 -5.63
N ALA A 56 8.03 14.65 -4.78
CA ALA A 56 8.24 14.90 -3.35
C ALA A 56 8.84 13.70 -2.60
N HIS A 57 8.62 12.47 -3.09
CA HIS A 57 9.13 11.24 -2.48
C HIS A 57 10.52 10.83 -2.99
N ASN A 58 11.05 11.51 -4.02
CA ASN A 58 12.38 11.25 -4.60
C ASN A 58 12.65 9.77 -4.93
N LEU A 59 11.64 9.05 -5.42
CA LEU A 59 11.75 7.63 -5.75
C LEU A 59 12.79 7.39 -6.86
N LEU A 60 13.53 6.29 -6.71
CA LEU A 60 14.53 5.83 -7.66
C LEU A 60 13.88 5.02 -8.79
N ALA A 61 12.83 4.26 -8.48
CA ALA A 61 12.03 3.48 -9.41
C ALA A 61 10.52 3.70 -9.20
N ASP A 62 9.72 3.26 -10.16
CA ASP A 62 8.29 3.10 -9.99
C ASP A 62 8.00 2.04 -8.91
N VAL A 63 6.95 2.27 -8.12
CA VAL A 63 6.47 1.32 -7.12
C VAL A 63 5.22 0.66 -7.66
N GLY A 64 5.27 -0.67 -7.81
CA GLY A 64 4.18 -1.46 -8.37
C GLY A 64 3.41 -2.25 -7.32
N PHE A 65 2.18 -2.61 -7.66
CA PHE A 65 1.39 -3.62 -6.98
C PHE A 65 0.81 -4.57 -8.04
N GLN A 66 1.35 -5.79 -8.09
CA GLN A 66 0.94 -6.80 -9.06
C GLN A 66 -0.25 -7.58 -8.52
N ARG A 67 -1.29 -7.76 -9.35
CA ARG A 67 -2.45 -8.56 -8.98
C ARG A 67 -2.10 -10.06 -9.02
N THR A 68 -2.57 -10.78 -8.01
CA THR A 68 -2.46 -12.23 -7.84
C THR A 68 -3.82 -12.82 -7.48
N SER A 69 -3.91 -14.13 -7.29
CA SER A 69 -5.13 -14.80 -6.83
C SER A 69 -5.57 -14.37 -5.42
N SER A 70 -4.65 -13.93 -4.56
CA SER A 70 -4.90 -13.55 -3.16
C SER A 70 -4.95 -12.03 -2.93
N GLY A 71 -4.91 -11.22 -3.99
CA GLY A 71 -4.87 -9.76 -3.92
C GLY A 71 -3.64 -9.18 -4.60
N TYR A 72 -3.25 -7.97 -4.19
CA TYR A 72 -2.11 -7.26 -4.76
C TYR A 72 -0.85 -7.45 -3.91
N ILE A 73 0.29 -7.74 -4.55
CA ILE A 73 1.59 -7.86 -3.89
C ILE A 73 2.47 -6.70 -4.32
N ALA A 74 3.15 -6.07 -3.36
CA ALA A 74 4.03 -4.95 -3.62
C ALA A 74 5.28 -5.38 -4.40
N VAL A 75 5.65 -4.56 -5.38
CA VAL A 75 6.85 -4.66 -6.20
C VAL A 75 7.62 -3.36 -6.01
N ILE A 76 8.62 -3.40 -5.12
CA ILE A 76 9.37 -2.21 -4.70
C ILE A 76 10.86 -2.47 -4.92
N ASP A 77 11.57 -1.43 -5.33
CA ASP A 77 13.02 -1.46 -5.38
C ASP A 77 13.62 -1.43 -3.96
N ASP A 78 14.68 -2.21 -3.73
CA ASP A 78 15.28 -2.34 -2.41
C ASP A 78 15.99 -1.03 -2.01
N MET A 79 16.54 -0.27 -2.97
CA MET A 79 17.15 1.04 -2.71
C MET A 79 16.08 2.08 -2.33
N ASP A 80 14.88 1.97 -2.91
CA ASP A 80 13.76 2.81 -2.47
C ASP A 80 13.33 2.47 -1.05
N LEU A 81 13.28 1.18 -0.66
CA LEU A 81 13.01 0.79 0.72
C LEU A 81 14.10 1.28 1.69
N ASP A 82 15.37 1.18 1.31
CA ASP A 82 16.49 1.50 2.20
C ASP A 82 16.72 3.01 2.33
N HIS A 83 16.42 3.80 1.30
CA HIS A 83 16.84 5.21 1.25
C HIS A 83 15.71 6.22 1.02
N ARG A 84 14.52 5.82 0.56
CA ARG A 84 13.44 6.75 0.20
C ARG A 84 12.17 6.54 1.03
N LEU A 85 11.63 5.33 0.99
CA LEU A 85 10.35 4.94 1.60
C LEU A 85 10.50 4.48 3.05
N GLY A 86 11.67 3.94 3.40
CA GLY A 86 11.93 3.27 4.68
C GLY A 86 11.52 1.79 4.65
N ARG A 87 12.30 0.94 5.33
CA ARG A 87 12.07 -0.52 5.41
C ARG A 87 10.72 -0.90 6.03
N ASP A 88 10.09 0.02 6.75
CA ASP A 88 8.78 -0.16 7.37
C ASP A 88 7.61 0.24 6.45
N PHE A 89 7.88 0.72 5.22
CA PHE A 89 6.87 1.24 4.30
C PHE A 89 5.68 0.28 4.11
N VAL A 90 5.96 -0.99 3.83
CA VAL A 90 4.90 -2.00 3.60
C VAL A 90 4.06 -2.19 4.87
N VAL A 91 4.67 -2.15 6.06
CA VAL A 91 3.96 -2.25 7.35
C VAL A 91 3.08 -1.02 7.57
N ARG A 92 3.59 0.19 7.28
CA ARG A 92 2.78 1.42 7.34
C ARG A 92 1.61 1.36 6.38
N LEU A 93 1.81 0.85 5.17
CA LEU A 93 0.75 0.68 4.16
C LEU A 93 -0.31 -0.33 4.60
N GLN A 94 0.10 -1.46 5.18
CA GLN A 94 -0.82 -2.44 5.75
C GLN A 94 -1.67 -1.85 6.88
N ASN A 95 -1.06 -1.07 7.77
CA ASN A 95 -1.80 -0.39 8.84
C ASN A 95 -2.87 0.55 8.27
N GLN A 96 -2.52 1.37 7.28
CA GLN A 96 -3.49 2.26 6.62
C GLN A 96 -4.59 1.48 5.90
N TYR A 97 -4.25 0.38 5.24
CA TYR A 97 -5.19 -0.51 4.57
C TYR A 97 -6.22 -1.11 5.54
N HIS A 98 -5.76 -1.61 6.69
CA HIS A 98 -6.65 -2.18 7.70
C HIS A 98 -7.47 -1.10 8.42
N GLU A 99 -6.92 0.09 8.62
CA GLU A 99 -7.66 1.24 9.13
C GLU A 99 -8.79 1.66 8.18
N ALA A 100 -8.52 1.75 6.87
CA ALA A 100 -9.53 2.01 5.84
C ALA A 100 -10.64 0.94 5.83
N ALA A 101 -10.26 -0.34 5.93
CA ALA A 101 -11.21 -1.44 6.03
C ALA A 101 -12.13 -1.30 7.26
N ALA A 102 -11.55 -0.99 8.41
CA ALA A 102 -12.30 -0.79 9.65
C ALA A 102 -13.22 0.43 9.59
N ARG A 103 -12.79 1.54 8.97
CA ARG A 103 -13.64 2.72 8.74
C ARG A 103 -14.85 2.39 7.87
N LYS A 104 -14.64 1.68 6.74
CA LYS A 104 -15.74 1.24 5.87
C LYS A 104 -16.72 0.34 6.63
N MET A 105 -16.22 -0.57 7.44
CA MET A 105 -17.05 -1.45 8.28
C MET A 105 -17.85 -0.66 9.33
N ALA A 106 -17.22 0.26 10.06
CA ALA A 106 -17.89 1.11 11.04
C ALA A 106 -19.04 1.90 10.41
N LYS A 107 -18.79 2.55 9.27
CA LYS A 107 -19.81 3.30 8.52
C LYS A 107 -20.98 2.41 8.08
N LYS A 108 -20.70 1.21 7.55
CA LYS A 108 -21.73 0.24 7.14
C LYS A 108 -22.61 -0.19 8.32
N LEU A 109 -22.01 -0.29 9.50
CA LEU A 109 -22.65 -0.73 10.73
C LEU A 109 -23.31 0.43 11.51
N GLY A 110 -23.22 1.68 11.02
CA GLY A 110 -23.70 2.87 11.73
C GLY A 110 -22.91 3.20 13.01
N GLY A 111 -21.74 2.57 13.18
CA GLY A 111 -20.90 2.74 14.35
C GLY A 111 -19.79 3.77 14.17
N THR A 112 -19.15 4.12 15.27
CA THR A 112 -17.98 5.01 15.30
C THR A 112 -16.71 4.20 15.53
N LEU A 113 -15.63 4.54 14.81
CA LEU A 113 -14.33 3.91 14.97
C LEU A 113 -13.56 4.57 16.12
N VAL A 114 -13.15 3.77 17.10
CA VAL A 114 -12.33 4.19 18.24
C VAL A 114 -10.94 3.56 18.09
N LYS A 115 -9.93 4.42 18.01
CA LYS A 115 -8.52 4.04 17.92
C LYS A 115 -7.85 4.18 19.27
N GLU A 116 -7.13 3.14 19.69
CA GLU A 116 -6.37 3.12 20.93
C GLU A 116 -4.99 2.52 20.68
N ARG A 117 -3.93 3.23 21.05
CA ARG A 117 -2.56 2.70 20.98
C ARG A 117 -2.20 2.03 22.30
N ILE A 118 -1.90 0.74 22.25
CA ILE A 118 -1.48 -0.07 23.39
C ILE A 118 -0.06 -0.56 23.11
N GLY A 119 0.94 0.12 23.68
CA GLY A 119 2.34 -0.14 23.39
C GLY A 119 2.65 0.02 21.90
N LYS A 120 3.09 -1.07 21.25
CA LYS A 120 3.37 -1.13 19.80
C LYS A 120 2.16 -1.51 18.94
N THR A 121 1.01 -1.80 19.56
CA THR A 121 -0.20 -2.27 18.88
C THR A 121 -1.22 -1.14 18.76
N VAL A 122 -1.84 -1.02 17.59
CA VAL A 122 -3.03 -0.18 17.40
C VAL A 122 -4.26 -1.07 17.50
N LYS A 123 -5.09 -0.84 18.52
CA LYS A 123 -6.38 -1.50 18.68
C LYS A 123 -7.46 -0.61 18.08
N ILE A 124 -8.22 -1.18 17.15
CA ILE A 124 -9.36 -0.52 16.52
C ILE A 124 -10.64 -1.19 17.04
N ARG A 125 -11.57 -0.40 17.57
CA ARG A 125 -12.89 -0.86 18.03
C ARG A 125 -13.98 -0.11 17.27
N VAL A 126 -15.00 -0.82 16.82
CA VAL A 126 -16.24 -0.20 16.35
C VAL A 126 -17.21 -0.16 17.52
N ARG A 127 -17.70 1.03 17.88
CA ARG A 127 -18.73 1.23 18.90
C ARG A 127 -20.05 1.60 18.25
N PHE A 128 -21.14 1.19 18.88
CA PHE A 128 -22.52 1.48 18.51
C PHE A 128 -23.17 2.29 19.62
#